data_AF-A0A534RMY0-F1
#
_entry.id   AF-A0A534RMY0-F1
#
_cell.length_a   1.000
_cell.length_b   1.000
_cell.length_c   1.000
_cell.angle_alpha   90.00
_cell.angle_beta   90.00
_cell.angle_gamma   90.00
#
_symmetry.space_group_name_H-M   'P 1'
#
loop_
_entity.id
_entity.type
_entity.pdbx_description
1 polymer ?
#
loop_
_entity_poly.entity_id
_entity_poly.type
_entity_poly.pdbx_seq_one_letter_code
_entity_poly.pdbx_strand_id
1 'polypeptide(L)' 'GVVVGAGFELTLVCDFRIAAKPARIGSAEVRINQPMTNGSTYLLSRLIGESKAKELGMTGDLLDAEEAERIG' A
#
# COMPACT_ATOMS: atom_id res chain seq x y z
N GLY A 1 8.35 -1.92 11.68
CA GLY A 1 7.14 -1.25 12.14
C GLY A 1 6.00 -1.53 11.17
N VAL A 2 4.78 -1.09 11.46
CA VAL A 2 3.61 -1.33 10.60
C VAL A 2 3.15 -0.02 9.97
N VAL A 3 2.95 -0.01 8.65
CA VAL A 3 2.46 1.14 7.88
C VAL A 3 1.18 0.72 7.17
N VAL A 4 0.04 1.11 7.72
CA VAL A 4 -1.29 0.71 7.23
C VAL A 4 -2.26 1.87 7.21
N GLY A 5 -3.32 1.73 6.44
CA GLY A 5 -4.38 2.74 6.37
C GLY A 5 -3.86 4.04 5.77
N ALA A 6 -4.29 5.17 6.35
CA ALA A 6 -3.79 6.51 6.02
C ALA A 6 -2.26 6.63 6.03
N GLY A 7 -1.55 5.84 6.85
CA GLY A 7 -0.08 5.82 6.85
C GLY A 7 0.50 5.24 5.56
N PHE A 8 -0.15 4.21 4.98
CA PHE A 8 0.20 3.68 3.67
C PHE A 8 -0.19 4.64 2.55
N GLU A 9 -1.36 5.26 2.63
CA GLU A 9 -1.77 6.28 1.65
C GLU A 9 -0.80 7.46 1.60
N LEU A 10 -0.28 7.89 2.75
CA LEU A 10 0.74 8.93 2.83
C LEU A 10 2.03 8.55 2.08
N THR A 11 2.44 7.27 2.08
CA THR A 11 3.67 6.87 1.37
C THR A 11 3.51 6.98 -0.15
N LEU A 12 2.29 6.86 -0.66
CA LEU A 12 1.99 6.94 -2.10
C LEU A 12 2.15 8.35 -2.67
N VAL A 13 2.05 9.38 -1.83
CA VAL A 13 2.29 10.78 -2.24
C VAL A 13 3.74 11.24 -2.03
N CYS A 14 4.58 10.41 -1.41
CA CYS A 14 5.99 10.71 -1.20
C CYS A 14 6.84 10.41 -2.45
N ASP A 15 7.87 11.22 -2.69
CA ASP A 15 8.84 10.99 -3.77
C ASP A 15 9.70 9.75 -3.54
N PHE A 16 10.11 9.52 -2.29
CA PHE A 16 10.93 8.39 -1.89
C PHE A 16 10.28 7.63 -0.73
N ARG A 17 10.43 6.29 -0.77
CA ARG A 17 9.99 5.38 0.29
C ARG A 17 11.19 4.54 0.72
N ILE A 18 11.51 4.59 2.01
CA ILE A 18 12.59 3.79 2.61
C ILE A 18 11.98 2.99 3.75
N ALA A 19 12.08 1.67 3.67
CA ALA A 19 11.52 0.77 4.65
C ALA A 19 12.63 -0.03 5.36
N ALA A 20 12.50 -0.20 6.67
CA ALA A 20 13.34 -1.16 7.40
C ALA A 20 12.90 -2.59 7.05
N LYS A 21 13.83 -3.55 7.02
CA LYS A 21 13.53 -4.97 6.73
C LYS A 21 12.31 -5.55 7.46
N PRO A 22 12.07 -5.31 8.76
CA PRO A 22 10.89 -5.82 9.45
C PRO A 22 9.62 -4.96 9.26
N ALA A 23 9.56 -4.13 8.21
CA ALA A 23 8.37 -3.35 7.90
C ALA A 23 7.26 -4.21 7.31
N ARG A 24 6.02 -3.91 7.68
CA ARG A 24 4.81 -4.46 7.06
C ARG A 24 3.98 -3.31 6.52
N ILE A 25 3.66 -3.34 5.23
CA ILE A 25 3.13 -2.19 4.49
C ILE A 25 1.91 -2.62 3.68
N GLY A 26 0.83 -1.84 3.70
CA GLY A 26 -0.32 -2.07 2.82
C GLY A 26 -1.59 -1.38 3.27
N SER A 27 -2.65 -1.58 2.49
CA SER A 27 -3.99 -1.11 2.83
C SER A 27 -4.71 -2.16 3.67
N ALA A 28 -5.42 -1.72 4.71
CA ALA A 28 -6.21 -2.59 5.60
C ALA A 28 -7.67 -2.12 5.72
N GLU A 29 -8.07 -1.10 4.96
CA GLU A 29 -9.37 -0.44 4.97
C GLU A 29 -10.51 -1.42 4.66
N VAL A 30 -10.27 -2.38 3.77
CA VAL A 30 -11.26 -3.41 3.43
C VAL A 30 -11.69 -4.23 4.67
N ARG A 31 -10.79 -4.41 5.65
CA ARG A 31 -11.09 -5.15 6.89
C ARG A 31 -12.05 -4.41 7.83
N ILE A 32 -12.25 -3.10 7.59
CA ILE A 32 -13.17 -2.25 8.34
C ILE A 32 -14.29 -1.67 7.45
N ASN A 33 -14.55 -2.30 6.30
CA ASN A 33 -15.55 -1.87 5.31
C ASN A 33 -15.35 -0.42 4.85
N GLN A 34 -14.11 0.01 4.71
CA GLN A 34 -13.76 1.32 4.17
C GLN A 34 -13.03 1.16 2.83
N PRO A 35 -13.25 2.09 1.89
CA PRO A 35 -12.41 2.17 0.70
C PRO A 35 -11.07 2.83 1.04
N MET A 36 -10.07 2.62 0.18
CA MET A 36 -8.92 3.53 0.13
C MET A 36 -9.39 4.94 -0.24
N THR A 37 -8.78 5.95 0.37
CA THR A 37 -9.09 7.37 0.21
C THR A 37 -7.88 8.14 -0.33
N ASN A 38 -7.88 9.48 -0.26
CA ASN A 38 -6.72 10.33 -0.57
C ASN A 38 -6.06 10.15 -1.95
N GLY A 39 -6.83 9.70 -2.96
CA GLY A 39 -6.30 9.42 -4.30
C GLY A 39 -5.42 8.17 -4.37
N SER A 40 -5.37 7.36 -3.32
CA SER A 40 -4.50 6.18 -3.21
C SER A 40 -4.78 5.15 -4.30
N THR A 41 -6.03 4.96 -4.71
CA THR A 41 -6.37 4.05 -5.82
C THR A 41 -5.79 4.51 -7.16
N TYR A 42 -5.72 5.83 -7.38
CA TYR A 42 -5.12 6.42 -8.58
C TYR A 42 -3.58 6.31 -8.57
N LEU A 43 -2.96 6.53 -7.41
CA LEU A 43 -1.51 6.49 -7.25
C LEU A 43 -0.99 5.05 -7.24
N LEU A 44 -1.61 4.18 -6.45
CA LEU A 44 -1.21 2.78 -6.31
C LEU A 44 -1.26 2.03 -7.64
N SER A 45 -2.35 2.21 -8.41
CA SER A 45 -2.48 1.57 -9.73
C SER A 45 -1.42 2.00 -10.74
N ARG A 46 -0.87 3.22 -10.62
CA ARG A 46 0.26 3.69 -11.44
C ARG A 46 1.60 3.17 -10.96
N LEU A 47 1.73 2.94 -9.66
CA LEU A 47 2.95 2.47 -9.03
C LEU A 47 3.17 0.98 -9.33
N ILE A 48 2.15 0.13 -9.09
CA ILE A 48 2.30 -1.33 -9.11
C ILE A 48 1.41 -2.03 -10.16
N GLY A 49 0.74 -1.25 -11.01
CA GLY A 49 -0.22 -1.76 -12.00
C GLY A 49 -1.59 -2.07 -11.42
N GLU A 50 -2.61 -2.11 -12.29
CA GLU A 50 -4.01 -2.21 -11.89
C GLU A 50 -4.35 -3.54 -11.21
N SER A 51 -3.87 -4.66 -11.73
CA SER A 51 -4.17 -5.99 -11.17
C SER A 51 -3.65 -6.14 -9.75
N LYS A 52 -2.39 -5.75 -9.48
CA LYS A 52 -1.79 -5.86 -8.15
C LYS A 52 -2.39 -4.85 -7.17
N ALA A 53 -2.70 -3.64 -7.63
CA ALA A 53 -3.39 -2.65 -6.81
C ALA A 53 -4.78 -3.12 -6.35
N LYS A 54 -5.55 -3.75 -7.25
CA LYS A 54 -6.85 -4.36 -6.91
C LYS A 54 -6.70 -5.53 -5.95
N GLU A 55 -5.72 -6.41 -6.18
CA GLU A 55 -5.43 -7.53 -5.27
C GLU A 55 -5.18 -7.01 -3.85
N LEU A 56 -4.27 -6.06 -3.67
CA LEU A 56 -3.97 -5.49 -2.35
C LEU A 56 -5.17 -4.77 -1.72
N GLY A 57 -5.89 -3.97 -2.51
CA GLY A 57 -7.04 -3.22 -2.00
C GLY A 57 -8.25 -4.08 -1.65
N MET A 58 -8.42 -5.24 -2.30
CA MET A 58 -9.54 -6.15 -2.04
C MET A 58 -9.24 -7.20 -0.97
N THR A 59 -7.98 -7.65 -0.87
CA THR A 59 -7.57 -8.65 0.14
C THR A 59 -7.20 -7.99 1.48
N GLY A 60 -6.66 -6.77 1.43
CA GLY A 60 -6.09 -6.09 2.59
C GLY A 60 -4.79 -6.73 3.08
N ASP A 61 -4.11 -7.50 2.21
CA ASP A 61 -2.85 -8.16 2.56
C ASP A 61 -1.71 -7.17 2.74
N LEU A 62 -0.85 -7.46 3.73
CA LEU A 62 0.30 -6.62 4.03
C LEU A 62 1.56 -7.22 3.43
N LEU A 63 2.24 -6.41 2.63
CA LEU A 63 3.54 -6.71 2.06
C LEU A 63 4.62 -6.66 3.15
N ASP A 64 5.66 -7.44 2.97
CA ASP A 64 6.94 -7.18 3.63
C ASP A 64 7.74 -6.13 2.84
N ALA A 65 8.88 -5.71 3.40
CA ALA A 65 9.71 -4.67 2.80
C ALA A 65 10.32 -5.10 1.45
N GLU A 66 10.68 -6.37 1.30
CA GLU A 66 11.33 -6.88 0.08
C GLU A 66 10.35 -6.93 -1.09
N GLU A 67 9.13 -7.42 -0.85
CA GLU A 67 8.08 -7.44 -1.85
C GLU A 67 7.64 -6.02 -2.23
N ALA A 68 7.52 -5.11 -1.25
CA ALA A 68 7.18 -3.72 -1.51
C ALA A 68 8.25 -3.02 -2.39
N GLU A 69 9.54 -3.22 -2.10
CA GLU A 69 10.64 -2.72 -2.93
C GLU A 69 10.60 -3.30 -4.36
N ARG A 70 10.27 -4.59 -4.48
CA ARG A 70 10.23 -5.28 -5.77
C ARG A 70 9.13 -4.78 -6.69
N ILE A 71 7.98 -4.38 -6.15
CA ILE A 71 6.81 -3.97 -6.96
C ILE A 71 6.68 -2.46 -7.15
N GLY A 72 7.26 -1.63 -6.25
CA GLY A 72 7.29 -0.16 -6.35
C GLY A 72 6.64 0.59 -5.19
#